data_AF-A0A536QUG9-F1
#
_entry.id   AF-A0A536QUG9-F1
#
_cell.length_a   1.000
_cell.length_b   1.000
_cell.length_c   1.000
_cell.angle_alpha   90.00
_cell.angle_beta   90.00
_cell.angle_gamma   90.00
#
_symmetry.space_group_name_H-M   'P 1'
#
loop_
_entity.id
_entity.type
_entity.pdbx_description
1 polymer ?
#
loop_
_entity_poly.entity_id
_entity_poly.type
_entity_poly.pdbx_seq_one_letter_code
_entity_poly.pdbx_strand_id
1 'polypeptide(L)'
;MENKRDQRPYNVAYYAANRENEIERVRVRQAATLEFLRDLRRRPCQDCGGIFPPWVMDFDHRTPSEKSFNLTSGRAMLMSRSRLLAEIEKCDIVCANCHAGRTYRWLLARDKPVSGTSRRLEEKREYWRGHAKILEELRDVPCADCGRRFPSYVMQFDHRDSSTKSYTVTRMIGRAGRSKILEEAAKCDIVCANCHRDRTYLRRKSRAGVA
;
A
#
# COMPACT_ATOMS: atom_id res chain seq x y z
N MET A 1 -16.44 46.45 6.86
CA MET A 1 -16.45 45.09 7.44
C MET A 1 -17.13 44.17 6.44
N GLU A 2 -16.37 43.24 5.87
CA GLU A 2 -16.73 42.47 4.68
C GLU A 2 -17.72 41.35 5.04
N ASN A 3 -18.96 41.50 4.56
CA ASN A 3 -20.03 40.52 4.73
C ASN A 3 -19.78 39.32 3.80
N LYS A 4 -18.94 38.36 4.25
CA LYS A 4 -18.78 37.08 3.58
C LYS A 4 -20.11 36.34 3.66
N ARG A 5 -20.88 36.37 2.56
CA ARG A 5 -22.12 35.60 2.39
C ARG A 5 -21.89 34.16 2.85
N ASP A 6 -22.52 33.77 3.95
CA ASP A 6 -22.42 32.40 4.46
C ASP A 6 -23.20 31.47 3.53
N GLN A 7 -22.47 30.76 2.67
CA GLN A 7 -23.02 29.79 1.72
C GLN A 7 -23.43 28.46 2.38
N ARG A 8 -23.16 28.26 3.68
CA ARG A 8 -23.42 27.00 4.36
C ARG A 8 -24.89 26.58 4.33
N PRO A 9 -25.88 27.44 4.63
CA PRO A 9 -27.29 27.02 4.64
C PRO A 9 -27.75 26.55 3.25
N TYR A 10 -27.33 27.26 2.21
CA TYR A 10 -27.60 26.88 0.82
C TYR A 10 -26.96 25.54 0.46
N ASN A 11 -25.67 25.35 0.77
CA ASN A 11 -24.97 24.11 0.47
C ASN A 11 -25.60 22.91 1.19
N VAL A 12 -26.00 23.06 2.45
CA VAL A 12 -26.69 22.01 3.21
C VAL A 12 -28.00 21.62 2.54
N ALA A 13 -28.84 22.59 2.18
CA ALA A 13 -30.10 22.32 1.49
C ALA A 13 -29.87 21.65 0.11
N TYR A 14 -28.89 22.14 -0.66
CA TYR A 14 -28.53 21.57 -1.95
C TYR A 14 -28.06 20.11 -1.82
N TYR A 15 -27.13 19.80 -0.91
CA TYR A 15 -26.63 18.44 -0.73
C TYR A 15 -27.68 17.50 -0.14
N ALA A 16 -28.60 18.00 0.68
CA ALA A 16 -29.73 17.20 1.15
C ALA A 16 -30.65 16.79 -0.01
N ALA A 17 -30.96 17.72 -0.93
CA ALA A 17 -31.82 17.47 -2.08
C ALA A 17 -31.15 16.69 -3.22
N ASN A 18 -29.82 16.77 -3.37
CA ASN A 18 -29.08 16.21 -4.52
C ASN A 18 -28.13 15.07 -4.14
N ARG A 19 -28.25 14.53 -2.92
CA ARG A 19 -27.28 13.58 -2.35
C ARG A 19 -26.97 12.41 -3.27
N GLU A 20 -27.98 11.78 -3.85
CA GLU A 20 -27.81 10.59 -4.69
C GLU A 20 -27.09 10.92 -6.00
N ASN A 21 -27.52 11.99 -6.69
CA ASN A 21 -26.88 12.48 -7.91
C ASN A 21 -25.42 12.90 -7.66
N GLU A 22 -25.15 13.53 -6.52
CA GLU A 22 -23.81 13.92 -6.09
C GLU A 22 -22.91 12.71 -5.82
N ILE A 23 -23.44 11.70 -5.12
CA ILE A 23 -22.74 10.43 -4.89
C ILE A 23 -22.42 9.75 -6.22
N GLU A 24 -23.39 9.68 -7.13
CA GLU A 24 -23.20 9.02 -8.42
C GLU A 24 -22.19 9.76 -9.29
N ARG A 25 -22.27 11.09 -9.37
CA ARG A 25 -21.28 11.91 -10.08
C ARG A 25 -19.87 11.69 -9.53
N VAL A 26 -19.72 11.65 -8.21
CA VAL A 26 -18.44 11.37 -7.55
C VAL A 26 -17.94 9.96 -7.89
N ARG A 27 -18.81 8.95 -7.85
CA ARG A 27 -18.49 7.56 -8.19
C ARG A 27 -18.01 7.42 -9.62
N VAL A 28 -18.74 7.96 -10.59
CA VAL A 28 -18.39 7.92 -12.03
C VAL A 28 -17.03 8.57 -12.26
N ARG A 29 -16.81 9.78 -11.72
CA ARG A 29 -15.52 10.48 -11.83
C ARG A 29 -14.38 9.66 -11.21
N GLN A 30 -14.59 9.08 -10.04
CA GLN A 30 -13.58 8.26 -9.36
C GLN A 30 -13.25 6.98 -10.13
N ALA A 31 -14.27 6.31 -10.69
CA ALA A 31 -14.08 5.14 -11.54
C ALA A 31 -13.26 5.48 -12.80
N ALA A 32 -13.60 6.58 -13.48
CA ALA A 32 -12.84 7.07 -14.64
C ALA A 32 -11.38 7.41 -14.28
N THR A 33 -11.17 8.05 -13.13
CA THR A 33 -9.82 8.36 -12.63
C THR A 33 -9.02 7.10 -12.33
N LEU A 34 -9.64 6.10 -11.69
CA LEU A 34 -8.99 4.82 -11.39
C LEU A 34 -8.59 4.07 -12.66
N GLU A 35 -9.46 4.04 -13.68
CA GLU A 35 -9.13 3.37 -14.94
C GLU A 35 -8.04 4.11 -15.71
N PHE A 36 -8.09 5.45 -15.75
CA PHE A 36 -7.00 6.25 -16.30
C PHE A 36 -5.65 5.93 -15.64
N LEU A 37 -5.61 5.84 -14.30
CA LEU A 37 -4.38 5.48 -13.58
C LEU A 37 -3.95 4.03 -13.85
N ARG A 38 -4.89 3.10 -14.04
CA ARG A 38 -4.56 1.70 -14.40
C ARG A 38 -3.95 1.62 -15.79
N ASP A 39 -4.54 2.34 -16.75
CA ASP A 39 -4.07 2.37 -18.13
C ASP A 39 -2.62 2.83 -18.22
N LEU A 40 -2.27 3.90 -17.50
CA LEU A 40 -0.89 4.37 -17.42
C LEU A 40 0.12 3.35 -16.85
N ARG A 41 -0.36 2.35 -16.10
CA ARG A 41 0.46 1.26 -15.56
C ARG A 41 0.49 0.03 -16.47
N ARG A 42 -0.21 0.01 -17.61
CA ARG A 42 -0.15 -1.05 -18.64
C ARG A 42 1.11 -0.93 -19.47
N ARG A 43 2.26 -1.06 -18.82
CA ARG A 43 3.58 -1.01 -19.44
C ARG A 43 4.56 -1.90 -18.70
N PRO A 44 5.67 -2.30 -19.34
CA PRO A 44 6.71 -3.09 -18.67
C PRO A 44 7.23 -2.41 -17.41
N CYS A 45 7.60 -3.21 -16.41
CA CYS A 45 8.29 -2.76 -15.21
C CYS A 45 9.63 -2.15 -15.60
N GLN A 46 9.92 -0.94 -15.11
CA GLN A 46 11.15 -0.22 -15.42
C GLN A 46 12.42 -0.92 -14.92
N ASP A 47 12.33 -1.71 -13.84
CA ASP A 47 13.48 -2.38 -13.23
C ASP A 47 13.74 -3.77 -13.83
N CYS A 48 12.70 -4.56 -14.07
CA CYS A 48 12.86 -5.95 -14.50
C CYS A 48 12.33 -6.25 -15.90
N GLY A 49 11.74 -5.28 -16.60
CA GLY A 49 11.15 -5.44 -17.93
C GLY A 49 9.90 -6.32 -17.99
N GLY A 50 9.51 -6.97 -16.87
CA GLY A 50 8.33 -7.84 -16.84
C GLY A 50 7.03 -7.06 -17.02
N ILE A 51 6.07 -7.67 -17.72
CA ILE A 51 4.73 -7.13 -17.91
C ILE A 51 3.80 -7.79 -16.89
N PHE A 52 3.10 -6.97 -16.10
CA PHE A 52 2.19 -7.43 -15.05
C PHE A 52 0.86 -6.69 -15.14
N PRO A 53 -0.22 -7.22 -14.54
CA PRO A 53 -1.48 -6.51 -14.47
C PRO A 53 -1.36 -5.16 -13.74
N PRO A 54 -2.11 -4.12 -14.12
CA PRO A 54 -2.04 -2.79 -13.51
C PRO A 54 -2.26 -2.70 -11.99
N TRP A 55 -2.83 -3.71 -11.34
CA TRP A 55 -2.99 -3.77 -9.88
C TRP A 55 -1.77 -4.35 -9.15
N VAL A 56 -0.84 -4.98 -9.87
CA VAL A 56 0.48 -5.41 -9.40
C VAL A 56 1.52 -4.31 -9.56
N MET A 57 1.30 -3.40 -10.52
CA MET A 57 2.18 -2.28 -10.83
C MET A 57 1.92 -1.10 -9.90
N ASP A 58 3.00 -0.43 -9.47
CA ASP A 58 3.00 0.74 -8.60
C ASP A 58 3.65 1.94 -9.32
N PHE A 59 3.22 3.16 -8.94
CA PHE A 59 3.95 4.40 -9.24
C PHE A 59 4.99 4.61 -8.14
N ASP A 60 6.27 4.50 -8.47
CA ASP A 60 7.39 4.71 -7.55
C ASP A 60 8.03 6.07 -7.80
N HIS A 61 7.94 6.97 -6.82
CA HIS A 61 8.56 8.29 -6.92
C HIS A 61 10.08 8.18 -6.93
N ARG A 62 10.72 8.70 -7.98
CA ARG A 62 12.19 8.73 -8.10
C ARG A 62 12.85 9.45 -6.91
N THR A 63 12.23 10.57 -6.52
CA THR A 63 12.64 11.37 -5.36
C THR A 63 11.46 11.52 -4.41
N PRO A 64 11.38 10.71 -3.33
CA PRO A 64 10.20 10.71 -2.45
C PRO A 64 9.87 12.03 -1.76
N SER A 65 10.85 12.95 -1.62
CA SER A 65 10.65 14.28 -1.04
C SER A 65 9.97 15.28 -1.98
N GLU A 66 9.96 15.02 -3.29
CA GLU A 66 9.39 15.91 -4.31
C GLU A 66 7.90 15.61 -4.62
N LYS A 67 7.38 14.52 -4.06
CA LYS A 67 5.99 14.13 -4.25
C LYS A 67 5.04 15.10 -3.58
N SER A 68 3.99 15.49 -4.30
CA SER A 68 2.91 16.29 -3.72
C SER A 68 1.86 15.41 -3.05
N PHE A 69 1.64 14.20 -3.56
CA PHE A 69 0.69 13.24 -3.02
C PHE A 69 0.99 11.82 -3.56
N ASN A 70 0.46 10.78 -2.91
CA ASN A 70 0.58 9.42 -3.44
C ASN A 70 -0.54 9.14 -4.45
N LEU A 71 -0.18 8.65 -5.64
CA LEU A 71 -1.11 8.37 -6.75
C LEU A 71 -2.07 7.20 -6.48
N THR A 72 -1.79 6.36 -5.48
CA THR A 72 -2.67 5.27 -5.05
C THR A 72 -3.55 5.63 -3.85
N SER A 73 -3.47 6.86 -3.35
CA SER A 73 -4.24 7.34 -2.19
C SER A 73 -5.59 7.94 -2.58
N GLY A 74 -6.52 8.01 -1.61
CA GLY A 74 -7.79 8.73 -1.80
C GLY A 74 -7.63 10.20 -2.17
N ARG A 75 -6.49 10.83 -1.87
CA ARG A 75 -6.20 12.21 -2.28
C ARG A 75 -6.08 12.34 -3.80
N ALA A 76 -5.57 11.33 -4.50
CA ALA A 76 -5.48 11.33 -5.95
C ALA A 76 -6.87 11.44 -6.61
N MET A 77 -7.90 10.86 -5.97
CA MET A 77 -9.29 10.91 -6.44
C MET A 77 -9.93 12.30 -6.39
N LEU A 78 -9.24 13.27 -5.77
CA LEU A 78 -9.69 14.66 -5.66
C LEU A 78 -8.93 15.60 -6.62
N MET A 79 -7.89 15.10 -7.29
CA MET A 79 -7.02 15.93 -8.13
C MET A 79 -7.55 16.03 -9.56
N SER A 80 -7.26 17.16 -10.21
CA SER A 80 -7.50 17.31 -11.64
C SER A 80 -6.57 16.41 -12.45
N ARG A 81 -6.96 16.11 -13.71
CA ARG A 81 -6.15 15.32 -14.64
C ARG A 81 -4.74 15.90 -14.85
N SER A 82 -4.63 17.23 -14.96
CA SER A 82 -3.35 17.92 -15.09
C SER A 82 -2.43 17.70 -13.89
N ARG A 83 -2.96 17.76 -12.66
CA ARG A 83 -2.19 17.52 -11.45
C ARG A 83 -1.78 16.06 -11.30
N LEU A 84 -2.62 15.12 -11.73
CA LEU A 84 -2.26 13.71 -11.77
C LEU A 84 -1.09 13.47 -12.72
N LEU A 85 -1.15 13.99 -13.95
CA LEU A 85 -0.08 13.85 -14.94
C LEU A 85 1.24 14.44 -14.43
N ALA A 86 1.23 15.66 -13.88
CA ALA A 86 2.42 16.29 -13.33
C ALA A 86 3.05 15.50 -12.17
N GLU A 87 2.25 14.78 -11.38
CA GLU A 87 2.75 13.91 -10.33
C GLU A 87 3.25 12.56 -10.87
N ILE A 88 2.63 12.03 -11.92
CA ILE A 88 3.06 10.81 -12.62
C ILE A 88 4.41 11.00 -13.30
N GLU A 89 4.69 12.19 -13.85
CA GLU A 89 5.98 12.48 -14.48
C GLU A 89 7.17 12.32 -13.53
N LYS A 90 6.94 12.39 -12.21
CA LYS A 90 7.96 12.18 -11.17
C LYS A 90 8.16 10.70 -10.79
N CYS A 91 7.34 9.81 -11.36
CA CYS A 91 7.29 8.41 -11.00
C CYS A 91 7.88 7.52 -12.09
N ASP A 92 8.52 6.45 -11.67
CA ASP A 92 8.78 5.27 -12.47
C ASP A 92 7.63 4.26 -12.29
N ILE A 93 7.35 3.45 -13.32
CA ILE A 93 6.36 2.38 -13.22
C ILE A 93 7.07 1.05 -12.99
N VAL A 94 6.86 0.47 -11.82
CA VAL A 94 7.55 -0.74 -11.38
C VAL A 94 6.56 -1.75 -10.81
N CYS A 95 6.87 -3.04 -10.89
CA CYS A 95 6.07 -4.06 -10.22
C CYS A 95 6.28 -4.02 -8.70
N ALA A 96 5.32 -4.53 -7.92
CA ALA A 96 5.36 -4.51 -6.46
C ALA A 96 6.64 -5.16 -5.87
N ASN A 97 7.20 -6.19 -6.51
CA ASN A 97 8.47 -6.80 -6.08
C ASN A 97 9.66 -5.83 -6.22
N CYS A 98 9.79 -5.16 -7.38
CA CYS A 98 10.86 -4.18 -7.62
C CYS A 98 10.69 -2.94 -6.75
N HIS A 99 9.46 -2.45 -6.60
CA HIS A 99 9.12 -1.35 -5.70
C HIS A 99 9.50 -1.65 -4.23
N ALA A 100 9.25 -2.87 -3.75
CA ALA A 100 9.70 -3.31 -2.42
C ALA A 100 11.23 -3.27 -2.30
N GLY A 101 11.96 -3.69 -3.34
CA GLY A 101 13.42 -3.60 -3.40
C GLY A 101 13.93 -2.17 -3.38
N ARG A 102 13.33 -1.24 -4.13
CA ARG A 102 13.65 0.19 -4.09
C ARG A 102 13.40 0.77 -2.70
N THR A 103 12.24 0.49 -2.11
CA THR A 103 11.88 0.93 -0.75
C THR A 103 12.88 0.43 0.28
N TYR A 104 13.28 -0.84 0.20
CA TYR A 104 14.26 -1.42 1.12
C TYR A 104 15.63 -0.73 1.00
N ARG A 105 16.12 -0.50 -0.23
CA ARG A 105 17.36 0.25 -0.46
C ARG A 105 17.31 1.65 0.12
N TRP A 106 16.20 2.37 -0.07
CA TRP A 106 15.99 3.68 0.57
C TRP A 106 16.01 3.61 2.09
N LEU A 107 15.39 2.59 2.69
CA LEU A 107 15.36 2.42 4.15
C LEU A 107 16.74 2.11 4.75
N LEU A 108 17.62 1.46 3.99
CA LEU A 108 19.01 1.20 4.38
C LEU A 108 19.88 2.45 4.27
N ALA A 109 19.70 3.23 3.19
CA ALA A 109 20.49 4.44 2.95
C ALA A 109 20.05 5.64 3.81
N ARG A 110 18.82 5.64 4.32
CA ARG A 110 18.28 6.75 5.09
C ARG A 110 18.91 6.80 6.48
N ASP A 111 19.49 7.95 6.81
CA ASP A 111 19.96 8.22 8.16
C ASP A 111 18.78 8.27 9.15
N LYS A 112 18.91 7.57 10.27
CA LYS A 112 17.84 7.47 11.26
C LYS A 112 18.25 8.32 12.46
N PRO A 113 17.54 9.43 12.75
CA PRO A 113 17.83 10.19 13.95
C PRO A 113 17.66 9.29 15.16
N VAL A 114 18.65 9.28 16.05
CA VAL A 114 18.58 8.56 17.32
C VAL A 114 17.56 9.28 18.20
N SER A 115 16.32 8.78 18.21
CA SER A 115 15.25 9.34 19.02
C SER A 115 15.04 8.53 20.30
N GLY A 116 14.99 9.21 21.44
CA GLY A 116 14.59 8.67 22.74
C GLY A 116 15.74 8.59 23.75
N THR A 117 15.41 8.78 25.04
CA THR A 117 16.35 8.75 26.17
C THR A 117 16.00 7.69 27.22
N SER A 118 15.05 6.80 26.93
CA SER A 118 14.60 5.79 27.91
C SER A 118 15.73 4.81 28.25
N ARG A 119 15.90 4.52 29.55
CA ARG A 119 16.88 3.54 30.06
C ARG A 119 16.67 2.11 29.51
N ARG A 120 15.48 1.81 28.97
CA ARG A 120 15.13 0.50 28.38
C ARG A 120 15.21 0.48 26.85
N LEU A 121 15.84 1.48 26.22
CA LEU A 121 15.90 1.55 24.76
C LEU A 121 16.68 0.40 24.15
N GLU A 122 17.78 -0.01 24.78
CA GLU A 122 18.59 -1.13 24.30
C GLU A 122 17.83 -2.44 24.37
N GLU A 123 17.20 -2.73 25.52
CA GLU A 123 16.31 -3.89 25.70
C GLU A 123 15.19 -3.91 24.64
N LYS A 124 14.55 -2.76 24.39
CA LYS A 124 13.51 -2.65 23.34
C LYS A 124 14.07 -2.89 21.95
N ARG A 125 15.26 -2.37 21.64
CA ARG A 125 15.92 -2.57 20.34
C ARG A 125 16.28 -4.03 20.13
N GLU A 126 16.83 -4.69 21.14
CA GLU A 126 17.12 -6.12 21.12
C GLU A 126 15.85 -6.94 20.91
N TYR A 127 14.78 -6.62 21.65
CA TYR A 127 13.48 -7.24 21.48
C TYR A 127 12.93 -7.09 20.05
N TRP A 128 13.01 -5.88 19.48
CA TRP A 128 12.58 -5.63 18.10
C TRP A 128 13.45 -6.35 17.07
N ARG A 129 14.77 -6.43 17.28
CA ARG A 129 15.70 -7.19 16.42
C ARG A 129 15.36 -8.68 16.46
N GLY A 130 15.09 -9.23 17.64
CA GLY A 130 14.68 -10.62 17.81
C GLY A 130 13.40 -10.93 17.02
N HIS A 131 12.39 -10.05 17.11
CA HIS A 131 11.17 -10.21 16.32
C HIS A 131 11.42 -10.07 14.81
N ALA A 132 12.22 -9.10 14.39
CA ALA A 132 12.56 -8.91 12.98
C ALA A 132 13.24 -10.15 12.39
N LYS A 133 14.17 -10.76 13.14
CA LYS A 133 14.85 -12.00 12.74
C LYS A 133 13.88 -13.17 12.54
N ILE A 134 12.94 -13.36 13.47
CA ILE A 134 11.90 -14.40 13.33
C ILE A 134 11.08 -14.19 12.06
N LEU A 135 10.66 -12.94 11.78
CA LEU A 135 9.88 -12.65 10.58
C LEU A 135 10.69 -12.81 9.28
N GLU A 136 12.01 -12.63 9.34
CA GLU A 136 12.91 -12.91 8.22
C GLU A 136 13.03 -14.41 7.98
N GLU A 137 13.29 -15.21 9.01
CA GLU A 137 13.35 -16.68 8.96
C GLU A 137 12.05 -17.28 8.40
N LEU A 138 10.89 -16.81 8.90
CA LEU A 138 9.58 -17.26 8.41
C LEU A 138 9.34 -16.93 6.93
N ARG A 139 10.02 -15.90 6.40
CA ARG A 139 9.91 -15.49 5.00
C ARG A 139 10.93 -16.17 4.09
N ASP A 140 11.87 -16.95 4.64
CA ASP A 140 12.88 -17.69 3.87
C ASP A 140 12.34 -19.00 3.27
N VAL A 141 11.21 -18.87 2.59
CA VAL A 141 10.57 -19.96 1.84
C VAL A 141 10.22 -19.44 0.45
N PRO A 142 10.09 -20.32 -0.56
CA PRO A 142 9.61 -19.91 -1.86
C PRO A 142 8.19 -19.34 -1.77
N CYS A 143 7.83 -18.45 -2.70
CA CYS A 143 6.49 -17.92 -2.81
C CYS A 143 5.49 -19.07 -3.02
N ALA A 144 4.43 -19.12 -2.21
CA ALA A 144 3.41 -20.16 -2.28
C ALA A 144 2.66 -20.20 -3.64
N ASP A 145 2.58 -19.07 -4.35
CA ASP A 145 1.85 -18.98 -5.62
C ASP A 145 2.73 -19.25 -6.84
N CYS A 146 3.92 -18.63 -6.91
CA CYS A 146 4.78 -18.72 -8.10
C CYS A 146 6.02 -19.60 -7.92
N GLY A 147 6.24 -20.17 -6.74
CA GLY A 147 7.36 -21.07 -6.43
C GLY A 147 8.75 -20.43 -6.44
N ARG A 148 8.88 -19.14 -6.81
CA ARG A 148 10.17 -18.44 -6.85
C ARG A 148 10.55 -17.92 -5.46
N ARG A 149 11.85 -17.93 -5.16
CA ARG A 149 12.42 -17.30 -3.96
C ARG A 149 12.72 -15.82 -4.23
N PHE A 150 12.45 -14.98 -3.24
CA PHE A 150 12.79 -13.56 -3.24
C PHE A 150 13.37 -13.17 -1.88
N PRO A 151 14.11 -12.04 -1.80
CA PRO A 151 14.57 -11.53 -0.51
C PRO A 151 13.43 -11.29 0.47
N SER A 152 13.69 -11.44 1.77
CA SER A 152 12.69 -11.36 2.84
C SER A 152 11.83 -10.09 2.76
N TYR A 153 12.40 -8.94 2.38
CA TYR A 153 11.69 -7.66 2.23
C TYR A 153 10.68 -7.60 1.06
N VAL A 154 10.78 -8.50 0.08
CA VAL A 154 9.79 -8.66 -1.00
C VAL A 154 8.65 -9.59 -0.58
N MET A 155 8.96 -10.56 0.29
CA MET A 155 8.01 -11.57 0.75
C MET A 155 7.02 -11.00 1.77
N GLN A 156 5.75 -11.37 1.62
CA GLN A 156 4.60 -10.87 2.37
C GLN A 156 3.87 -12.02 3.07
N PHE A 157 3.37 -11.74 4.26
CA PHE A 157 2.42 -12.60 4.96
C PHE A 157 1.01 -12.34 4.41
N ASP A 158 0.45 -13.28 3.67
CA ASP A 158 -0.91 -13.23 3.16
C ASP A 158 -1.82 -14.15 3.97
N HIS A 159 -2.77 -13.56 4.71
CA HIS A 159 -3.75 -14.35 5.46
C HIS A 159 -4.63 -15.17 4.53
N ARG A 160 -4.67 -16.50 4.74
CA ARG A 160 -5.55 -17.41 3.99
C ARG A 160 -7.01 -17.00 4.11
N ASP A 161 -7.44 -16.73 5.34
CA ASP A 161 -8.71 -16.06 5.62
C ASP A 161 -8.47 -14.79 6.43
N SER A 162 -8.73 -13.65 5.78
CA SER A 162 -8.64 -12.32 6.37
C SER A 162 -9.59 -12.07 7.55
N SER A 163 -10.63 -12.89 7.74
CA SER A 163 -11.59 -12.76 8.85
C SER A 163 -11.04 -13.31 10.18
N THR A 164 -10.07 -14.22 10.10
CA THR A 164 -9.49 -14.94 11.25
C THR A 164 -8.26 -14.26 11.84
N LYS A 165 -7.82 -13.17 11.22
CA LYS A 165 -6.62 -12.44 11.66
C LYS A 165 -6.93 -11.56 12.87
N SER A 166 -6.06 -11.60 13.86
CA SER A 166 -6.14 -10.65 14.97
C SER A 166 -5.45 -9.34 14.61
N TYR A 167 -4.31 -9.42 13.91
CA TYR A 167 -3.49 -8.28 13.52
C TYR A 167 -2.69 -8.59 12.24
N THR A 168 -2.17 -7.55 11.59
CA THR A 168 -1.12 -7.76 10.57
C THR A 168 0.17 -8.19 11.26
N VAL A 169 0.77 -9.32 10.85
CA VAL A 169 1.96 -9.91 11.49
C VAL A 169 3.07 -8.89 11.71
N THR A 170 3.40 -8.08 10.70
CA THR A 170 4.44 -7.04 10.80
C THR A 170 4.15 -5.95 11.84
N ARG A 171 2.86 -5.69 12.15
CA ARG A 171 2.46 -4.71 13.17
C ARG A 171 2.54 -5.24 14.60
N MET A 172 2.82 -6.54 14.77
CA MET A 172 2.97 -7.19 16.08
C MET A 172 4.36 -7.00 16.67
N ILE A 173 5.34 -6.54 15.88
CA ILE A 173 6.70 -6.22 16.35
C ILE A 173 6.61 -5.20 17.49
N GLY A 174 7.25 -5.51 18.63
CA GLY A 174 7.23 -4.64 19.80
C GLY A 174 5.92 -4.62 20.60
N ARG A 175 4.88 -5.35 20.17
CA ARG A 175 3.54 -5.33 20.79
C ARG A 175 3.01 -6.68 21.27
N ALA A 176 3.48 -7.78 20.66
CA ALA A 176 3.04 -9.12 21.02
C ALA A 176 4.26 -10.03 21.24
N GLY A 177 4.17 -10.95 22.19
CA GLY A 177 5.22 -11.96 22.43
C GLY A 177 5.41 -12.92 21.26
N ARG A 178 6.57 -13.58 21.22
CA ARG A 178 6.97 -14.52 20.17
C ARG A 178 5.89 -15.55 19.82
N SER A 179 5.27 -16.20 20.81
CA SER A 179 4.23 -17.22 20.57
C SER A 179 3.08 -16.69 19.72
N LYS A 180 2.54 -15.52 20.09
CA LYS A 180 1.44 -14.88 19.35
C LYS A 180 1.82 -14.51 17.93
N ILE A 181 3.07 -14.10 17.70
CA ILE A 181 3.57 -13.81 16.35
C ILE A 181 3.58 -15.09 15.51
N LEU A 182 4.06 -16.20 16.06
CA LEU A 182 4.10 -17.50 15.38
C LEU A 182 2.70 -18.04 15.10
N GLU A 183 1.79 -17.96 16.07
CA GLU A 183 0.38 -18.35 15.92
C GLU A 183 -0.32 -17.55 14.81
N GLU A 184 -0.10 -16.25 14.74
CA GLU A 184 -0.68 -15.41 13.70
C GLU A 184 -0.02 -15.65 12.33
N ALA A 185 1.30 -15.82 12.30
CA ALA A 185 2.04 -16.16 11.09
C ALA A 185 1.62 -17.52 10.53
N ALA A 186 1.28 -18.48 11.39
CA ALA A 186 0.81 -19.80 11.00
C ALA A 186 -0.51 -19.74 10.21
N LYS A 187 -1.30 -18.67 10.30
CA LYS A 187 -2.53 -18.44 9.50
C LYS A 187 -2.25 -17.87 8.10
N CYS A 188 -1.00 -17.55 7.80
CA CYS A 188 -0.60 -16.91 6.57
C CYS A 188 0.07 -17.89 5.61
N ASP A 189 -0.07 -17.61 4.32
CA ASP A 189 0.86 -18.10 3.31
C ASP A 189 1.94 -17.04 3.08
N ILE A 190 3.14 -17.48 2.73
CA ILE A 190 4.22 -16.57 2.34
C ILE A 190 4.21 -16.44 0.82
N VAL A 191 3.95 -15.23 0.34
CA VAL A 191 3.88 -14.92 -1.09
C VAL A 191 4.71 -13.70 -1.42
N CYS A 192 5.23 -13.59 -2.64
CA CYS A 192 5.92 -12.36 -3.07
C CYS A 192 4.92 -11.20 -3.21
N ALA A 193 5.42 -9.96 -3.18
CA ALA A 193 4.57 -8.77 -3.26
C ALA A 193 3.67 -8.74 -4.50
N ASN A 194 4.13 -9.23 -5.65
CA ASN A 194 3.31 -9.32 -6.87
C ASN A 194 2.11 -10.27 -6.67
N CYS A 195 2.36 -11.51 -6.27
CA CYS A 195 1.30 -12.50 -6.04
C CYS A 195 0.33 -12.08 -4.92
N HIS A 196 0.83 -11.41 -3.88
CA HIS A 196 0.00 -10.83 -2.82
C HIS A 196 -0.99 -9.77 -3.37
N ARG A 197 -0.55 -8.93 -4.32
CA ARG A 197 -1.42 -7.95 -4.98
C ARG A 197 -2.50 -8.61 -5.82
N ASP A 198 -2.15 -9.67 -6.56
CA ASP A 198 -3.10 -10.48 -7.32
C ASP A 198 -4.16 -11.09 -6.40
N ARG A 199 -3.77 -11.79 -5.32
CA ARG A 199 -4.71 -12.33 -4.33
C ARG A 199 -5.63 -11.25 -3.76
N THR A 200 -5.07 -10.10 -3.40
CA THR A 200 -5.86 -8.97 -2.86
C THR A 200 -6.87 -8.45 -3.88
N TYR A 201 -6.48 -8.30 -5.14
CA TYR A 201 -7.36 -7.85 -6.20
C TYR A 201 -8.50 -8.85 -6.46
N LEU A 202 -8.16 -10.14 -6.61
CA LEU A 202 -9.15 -11.20 -6.87
C LEU A 202 -10.16 -11.34 -5.73
N ARG A 203 -9.71 -11.29 -4.47
CA ARG A 203 -10.61 -11.32 -3.30
C ARG A 203 -11.53 -10.10 -3.23
N ARG A 204 -11.08 -8.92 -3.68
CA ARG A 204 -11.94 -7.73 -3.74
C ARG A 204 -12.93 -7.84 -4.89
N LYS A 205 -12.49 -8.32 -6.05
CA LYS A 205 -13.35 -8.55 -7.23
C LYS A 205 -14.48 -9.53 -6.89
N SER A 206 -14.17 -10.66 -6.25
CA SER A 206 -15.18 -11.65 -5.85
C SER A 206 -16.18 -11.10 -4.82
N ARG A 207 -15.72 -10.32 -3.83
CA ARG A 207 -16.62 -9.67 -2.84
C ARG A 207 -17.52 -8.59 -3.44
N ALA A 208 -17.09 -7.96 -4.54
CA ALA A 208 -17.88 -6.92 -5.22
C ALA A 208 -18.97 -7.51 -6.14
N GLY A 209 -19.07 -8.83 -6.29
CA GLY A 209 -20.08 -9.48 -7.13
C GLY A 209 -19.90 -9.27 -8.63
N VAL A 210 -18.74 -8.80 -9.07
CA VAL A 210 -18.42 -8.58 -10.49
C VAL A 210 -17.58 -9.76 -10.97
N ALA A 211 -18.24 -10.74 -11.60
CA ALA A 211 -17.56 -11.80 -12.36
C ALA A 211 -16.87 -11.20 -13.60
#